data_AF-L7UK34-F1
#
_entry.id   AF-L7UK34-F1
#
_cell.length_a   1.000
_cell.length_b   1.000
_cell.length_c   1.000
_cell.angle_alpha   90.00
_cell.angle_beta   90.00
_cell.angle_gamma   90.00
#
_symmetry.space_group_name_H-M   'P 1'
#
loop_
_entity.id
_entity.type
_entity.pdbx_description
1 polymer ?
#
loop_
_entity_poly.entity_id
_entity_poly.type
_entity_poly.pdbx_seq_one_letter_code
_entity_poly.pdbx_strand_id
1 'polypeptide(L)'
;MQLLDSKRAILPMHAGAVARRDYEYVRCGTANLFCAVEPRAGRHFVKATRSRKAADFAEAVRDLAHRYPKARKIHLVLDNLNVHTRFSLTRRFGWKQGLRLWNRFCVHYTPVHGSWLNQAEIEVSLVSRQ
;
A
#
# COMPACT_ATOMS: atom_id res chain seq x y z
N MET A 1 9.43 -1.32 -0.98
CA MET A 1 9.81 -0.70 -2.27
C MET A 1 11.08 0.13 -2.05
N GLN A 2 12.02 0.10 -3.00
CA GLN A 2 13.21 0.94 -2.95
C GLN A 2 12.91 2.28 -3.61
N LEU A 3 13.24 3.39 -2.94
CA LEU A 3 13.07 4.73 -3.51
C LEU A 3 14.34 5.09 -4.27
N LEU A 4 14.17 5.48 -5.53
CA LEU A 4 15.26 5.90 -6.41
C LEU A 4 15.05 7.36 -6.78
N ASP A 5 16.09 8.17 -6.67
CA ASP A 5 16.11 9.53 -7.18
C ASP A 5 17.18 9.66 -8.28
N SER A 6 16.97 10.57 -9.23
CA SER A 6 17.92 10.81 -10.31
C SER A 6 19.05 11.70 -9.80
N LYS A 7 20.32 11.25 -9.92
CA LYS A 7 21.46 11.98 -9.34
C LYS A 7 21.78 13.32 -10.02
N ARG A 8 21.20 13.61 -11.20
CA ARG A 8 21.42 14.84 -11.97
C ARG A 8 20.10 15.46 -12.42
N ALA A 9 20.02 16.78 -12.38
CA ALA A 9 18.95 17.54 -13.01
C ALA A 9 18.94 17.28 -14.53
N ILE A 10 17.74 17.13 -15.10
CA ILE A 10 17.56 16.90 -16.54
C ILE A 10 18.10 18.14 -17.27
N LEU A 11 19.17 17.96 -18.06
CA LEU A 11 19.68 19.02 -18.92
C LEU A 11 18.64 19.34 -20.01
N PRO A 12 18.44 20.61 -20.37
CA PRO A 12 17.53 20.99 -21.44
C PRO A 12 17.95 20.32 -22.76
N MET A 13 16.98 19.76 -23.48
CA MET A 13 17.23 19.15 -24.78
C MET A 13 17.58 20.24 -25.81
N HIS A 14 18.65 20.01 -26.58
CA HIS A 14 18.97 20.79 -27.79
C HIS A 14 18.42 20.07 -29.04
N ALA A 15 18.02 20.85 -30.05
CA ALA A 15 17.54 20.32 -31.32
C ALA A 15 18.61 19.43 -31.99
N GLY A 16 18.24 18.19 -32.33
CA GLY A 16 19.13 17.23 -32.99
C GLY A 16 19.75 16.15 -32.08
N ALA A 17 19.50 16.18 -30.76
CA ALA A 17 19.99 15.17 -29.83
C ALA A 17 18.85 14.34 -29.21
N VAL A 18 18.93 13.00 -29.29
CA VAL A 18 18.05 12.09 -28.55
C VAL A 18 18.33 12.23 -27.06
N ALA A 19 17.30 12.43 -26.23
CA ALA A 19 17.43 12.52 -24.79
C ALA A 19 18.17 11.30 -24.22
N ARG A 20 19.33 11.52 -23.60
CA ARG A 20 20.09 10.48 -22.88
C ARG A 20 19.81 10.61 -21.40
N ARG A 21 19.18 9.60 -20.81
CA ARG A 21 18.94 9.50 -19.36
C ARG A 21 20.13 8.74 -18.75
N ASP A 22 20.87 9.40 -17.86
CA ASP A 22 21.99 8.80 -17.15
C ASP A 22 21.45 7.71 -16.18
N TYR A 23 22.10 6.54 -16.11
CA TYR A 23 21.64 5.38 -15.32
C TYR A 23 21.96 5.49 -13.81
N GLU A 24 22.46 6.64 -13.35
CA GLU A 24 22.93 6.83 -11.99
C GLU A 24 21.79 7.28 -11.06
N TYR A 25 21.29 6.34 -10.25
CA TYR A 25 20.25 6.59 -9.26
C TYR A 25 20.84 6.68 -7.85
N VAL A 26 20.34 7.63 -7.05
CA VAL A 26 20.61 7.68 -5.61
C VAL A 26 19.62 6.75 -4.92
N ARG A 27 20.13 5.84 -4.09
CA ARG A 27 19.28 5.02 -3.21
C ARG A 27 18.78 5.89 -2.07
N CYS A 28 17.50 6.28 -2.12
CA CYS A 28 16.87 7.13 -1.11
C CYS A 28 16.26 6.32 0.05
N GLY A 29 16.77 5.11 0.28
CA GLY A 29 16.28 4.17 1.28
C GLY A 29 15.16 3.25 0.80
N THR A 30 14.53 2.56 1.75
CA THR A 30 13.41 1.64 1.52
C THR A 30 12.16 2.16 2.22
N ALA A 31 11.02 2.12 1.51
CA ALA A 31 9.71 2.44 2.05
C ALA A 31 8.86 1.17 2.16
N ASN A 32 8.06 1.10 3.22
CA ASN A 32 6.99 0.11 3.31
C ASN A 32 5.76 0.64 2.56
N LEU A 33 5.06 -0.22 1.83
CA LEU A 33 3.83 0.14 1.15
C LEU A 33 2.70 -0.73 1.68
N PHE A 34 1.58 -0.09 2.04
CA PHE A 34 0.30 -0.77 2.11
C PHE A 34 -0.42 -0.56 0.78
N CYS A 35 -0.65 -1.65 0.05
CA CYS A 35 -1.37 -1.63 -1.22
C CYS A 35 -2.71 -2.34 -1.07
N ALA A 36 -3.77 -1.74 -1.57
CA ALA A 36 -5.09 -2.35 -1.69
C ALA A 36 -5.66 -2.06 -3.07
N VAL A 37 -6.31 -3.04 -3.68
CA VAL A 37 -6.80 -2.96 -5.05
C VAL A 37 -8.26 -3.38 -5.03
N GLU A 38 -9.10 -2.64 -5.75
CA GLU A 38 -10.47 -3.01 -6.08
C GLU A 38 -10.53 -3.27 -7.59
N PRO A 39 -10.29 -4.52 -8.05
CA PRO A 39 -10.12 -4.82 -9.47
C PRO A 39 -11.35 -4.44 -10.30
N ARG A 40 -12.55 -4.72 -9.77
CA ARG A 40 -13.81 -4.45 -10.47
C ARG A 40 -14.02 -2.97 -10.79
N ALA A 41 -13.50 -2.07 -9.95
CA ALA A 41 -13.61 -0.63 -10.15
C ALA A 41 -12.34 -0.01 -10.72
N GLY A 42 -11.27 -0.79 -10.95
CA GLY A 42 -9.96 -0.30 -11.38
C GLY A 42 -9.34 0.69 -10.38
N ARG A 43 -9.60 0.54 -9.08
CA ARG A 43 -9.10 1.46 -8.05
C ARG A 43 -7.90 0.86 -7.34
N HIS A 44 -6.85 1.67 -7.21
CA HIS A 44 -5.62 1.31 -6.52
C HIS A 44 -5.43 2.28 -5.36
N PHE A 45 -5.08 1.73 -4.21
CA PHE A 45 -4.73 2.47 -3.02
C PHE A 45 -3.31 2.08 -2.63
N VAL A 46 -2.43 3.07 -2.55
CA VAL A 46 -1.05 2.88 -2.11
C VAL A 46 -0.78 3.88 -1.01
N LYS A 47 -0.35 3.38 0.15
CA LYS A 47 0.10 4.22 1.26
C LYS A 47 1.54 3.88 1.60
N ALA A 48 2.43 4.83 1.32
CA ALA A 48 3.81 4.75 1.75
C ALA A 48 3.91 5.05 3.24
N THR A 49 4.56 4.14 3.97
CA THR A 49 4.79 4.25 5.41
C THR A 49 6.26 4.00 5.73
N ARG A 50 6.75 4.64 6.79
CA ARG A 50 8.12 4.43 7.27
C ARG A 50 8.32 3.04 7.86
N SER A 51 7.25 2.38 8.30
CA SER A 51 7.30 1.04 8.89
C SER A 51 6.05 0.22 8.57
N ARG A 52 6.10 -1.09 8.85
CA ARG A 52 4.98 -2.04 8.69
C ARG A 52 4.33 -2.41 10.03
N LYS A 53 4.44 -1.54 11.04
CA LYS A 53 3.95 -1.81 12.39
C LYS A 53 2.43 -1.71 12.47
N ALA A 54 1.87 -2.24 13.56
CA ALA A 54 0.44 -2.23 13.84
C ALA A 54 -0.22 -0.83 13.75
N ALA A 55 0.50 0.22 14.15
CA ALA A 55 0.01 1.59 14.04
C ALA A 55 -0.15 2.01 12.57
N ASP A 56 0.84 1.74 11.73
CA ASP A 56 0.80 2.07 10.30
C ASP A 56 -0.31 1.31 9.58
N PHE A 57 -0.48 0.02 9.91
CA PHE A 57 -1.59 -0.79 9.40
C PHE A 57 -2.95 -0.21 9.78
N ALA A 58 -3.15 0.12 11.06
CA ALA A 58 -4.41 0.68 11.53
C ALA A 58 -4.75 2.01 10.83
N GLU A 59 -3.73 2.84 10.57
CA GLU A 59 -3.87 4.07 9.80
C GLU A 59 -4.24 3.81 8.33
N ALA A 60 -3.61 2.83 7.68
CA ALA A 60 -3.95 2.44 6.31
C ALA A 60 -5.39 1.93 6.20
N VAL A 61 -5.84 1.09 7.14
CA VAL A 61 -7.21 0.57 7.19
C VAL A 61 -8.23 1.69 7.42
N ARG A 62 -7.89 2.68 8.25
CA ARG A 62 -8.75 3.86 8.45
C ARG A 62 -8.94 4.65 7.16
N ASP A 63 -7.86 4.95 6.45
CA ASP A 63 -7.92 5.69 5.18
C ASP A 63 -8.72 4.92 4.14
N LEU A 64 -8.54 3.60 4.08
CA LEU A 64 -9.32 2.73 3.21
C LEU A 64 -10.82 2.81 3.54
N ALA A 65 -11.20 2.75 4.82
CA ALA A 65 -12.60 2.88 5.23
C ALA A 65 -13.22 4.24 4.84
N HIS A 66 -12.43 5.32 4.90
CA HIS A 66 -12.87 6.66 4.51
C HIS A 66 -13.10 6.79 3.01
N ARG A 67 -12.43 5.99 2.18
CA ARG A 67 -12.64 5.98 0.72
C ARG A 67 -14.00 5.41 0.32
N TYR A 68 -14.61 4.59 1.19
CA TYR A 68 -15.91 3.96 0.95
C TYR A 68 -16.93 4.35 2.04
N PRO A 69 -17.30 5.63 2.16
CA PRO A 69 -18.17 6.10 3.25
C PRO A 69 -19.58 5.50 3.18
N LYS A 70 -20.06 5.20 1.97
CA LYS A 70 -21.39 4.62 1.71
C LYS A 70 -21.43 3.08 1.80
N ALA A 71 -20.28 2.42 1.89
CA ALA A 71 -20.23 0.96 1.95
C ALA A 71 -20.67 0.48 3.34
N ARG A 72 -21.73 -0.35 3.37
CA ARG A 72 -22.21 -0.99 4.60
C ARG A 72 -21.18 -1.99 5.16
N LYS A 73 -20.48 -2.69 4.28
CA LYS A 73 -19.41 -3.63 4.61
C LYS A 73 -18.37 -3.61 3.49
N ILE A 74 -17.09 -3.66 3.87
CA ILE A 74 -15.97 -3.72 2.93
C ILE A 74 -15.33 -5.10 3.08
N HIS A 75 -15.29 -5.89 2.01
CA HIS A 75 -14.57 -7.16 2.03
C HIS A 75 -13.08 -6.87 1.85
N LEU A 76 -12.28 -7.19 2.87
CA LEU A 76 -10.85 -6.92 2.89
C LEU A 76 -10.11 -8.24 2.96
N VAL A 77 -9.40 -8.57 1.88
CA VAL A 77 -8.53 -9.74 1.81
C VAL A 77 -7.13 -9.32 2.23
N LEU A 78 -6.54 -10.02 3.20
CA LEU A 78 -5.22 -9.73 3.75
C LEU A 78 -4.34 -10.98 3.68
N ASP A 79 -3.02 -10.77 3.62
CA ASP A 79 -2.07 -11.85 3.94
C ASP A 79 -2.07 -12.13 5.46
N ASN A 80 -1.27 -13.11 5.86
CA ASN A 80 -1.20 -13.58 7.25
C ASN A 80 -0.17 -12.82 8.12
N LEU A 81 0.17 -11.57 7.77
CA LEU A 81 1.08 -10.78 8.59
C LEU A 81 0.51 -10.55 10.00
N ASN A 82 1.34 -10.69 11.03
CA ASN A 82 0.93 -10.64 12.44
C ASN A 82 0.23 -9.32 12.87
N VAL A 83 0.41 -8.23 12.13
CA VAL A 83 -0.28 -6.95 12.40
C VAL A 83 -1.66 -6.84 11.77
N HIS A 84 -2.05 -7.77 10.89
CA HIS A 84 -3.35 -7.79 10.22
C HIS A 84 -4.44 -8.30 11.16
N THR A 85 -4.67 -7.59 12.26
CA THR A 85 -5.60 -8.03 13.29
C THR A 85 -6.42 -6.86 13.82
N ARG A 86 -7.59 -7.20 14.37
CA ARG A 86 -8.44 -6.27 15.14
C ARG A 86 -7.65 -5.56 16.24
N PHE A 87 -6.72 -6.26 16.87
CA PHE A 87 -5.92 -5.74 17.97
C PHE A 87 -5.10 -4.51 17.57
N SER A 88 -4.56 -4.48 16.35
CA SER A 88 -3.82 -3.33 15.83
C SER A 88 -4.66 -2.06 15.83
N LEU A 89 -5.93 -2.14 15.44
CA LEU A 89 -6.85 -1.01 15.40
C LEU A 89 -7.30 -0.59 16.81
N THR A 90 -7.64 -1.56 17.67
CA THR A 90 -8.06 -1.26 19.06
C THR A 90 -6.93 -0.67 19.88
N ARG A 91 -5.69 -1.12 19.65
CA ARG A 91 -4.50 -0.55 20.29
C ARG A 91 -4.22 0.87 19.80
N ARG A 92 -4.41 1.15 18.50
CA ARG A 92 -4.12 2.46 17.91
C ARG A 92 -5.17 3.53 18.20
N PHE A 93 -6.46 3.17 18.15
CA PHE A 93 -7.59 4.12 18.25
C PHE A 93 -8.40 3.96 19.55
N GLY A 94 -7.99 3.06 20.44
CA GLY A 94 -8.78 2.65 21.60
C GLY A 94 -9.86 1.63 21.25
N TRP A 95 -10.33 0.90 22.26
CA TRP A 95 -11.24 -0.24 22.08
C TRP A 95 -12.50 0.11 21.28
N LYS A 96 -13.24 1.15 21.71
CA LYS A 96 -14.52 1.54 21.08
C LYS A 96 -14.36 1.96 19.61
N GLN A 97 -13.42 2.86 19.31
CA GLN A 97 -13.24 3.37 17.95
C GLN A 97 -12.59 2.33 17.05
N GLY A 98 -11.58 1.61 17.53
CA GLY A 98 -10.93 0.54 16.78
C GLY A 98 -11.89 -0.59 16.43
N LEU A 99 -12.75 -1.02 17.36
CA LEU A 99 -13.76 -2.04 17.09
C LEU A 99 -14.81 -1.55 16.09
N ARG A 100 -15.28 -0.31 16.23
CA ARG A 100 -16.22 0.30 15.27
C ARG A 100 -15.64 0.31 13.86
N LEU A 101 -14.36 0.69 13.73
CA LEU A 101 -13.66 0.69 12.44
C LEU A 101 -13.49 -0.73 11.90
N TRP A 102 -13.01 -1.68 12.71
CA TRP A 102 -12.85 -3.08 12.30
C TRP A 102 -14.17 -3.69 11.81
N ASN A 103 -15.27 -3.36 12.48
CA ASN A 103 -16.61 -3.85 12.12
C ASN A 103 -17.13 -3.31 10.77
N ARG A 104 -16.47 -2.31 10.17
CA ARG A 104 -16.76 -1.93 8.77
C ARG A 104 -16.23 -2.95 7.76
N PHE A 105 -15.34 -3.85 8.19
CA PHE A 105 -14.69 -4.82 7.32
C PHE A 105 -15.21 -6.24 7.56
N CYS A 106 -15.36 -7.01 6.48
CA CYS A 106 -15.40 -8.46 6.51
C CYS A 106 -14.00 -8.92 6.07
N VAL A 107 -13.19 -9.39 7.03
CA VAL A 107 -11.78 -9.70 6.78
C VAL A 107 -11.64 -11.16 6.39
N HIS A 108 -10.95 -11.38 5.29
CA HIS A 108 -10.57 -12.70 4.77
C HIS A 108 -9.04 -12.77 4.78
N TYR A 109 -8.50 -13.93 5.13
CA TYR A 109 -7.05 -14.16 5.02
C TYR A 109 -6.80 -15.09 3.83
N THR A 110 -5.72 -14.82 3.09
CA THR A 110 -5.26 -15.77 2.08
C THR A 110 -4.84 -17.09 2.74
N PRO A 111 -4.95 -18.24 2.04
CA PRO A 111 -4.40 -19.49 2.54
C PRO A 111 -2.91 -19.35 2.86
N VAL A 112 -2.44 -20.08 3.88
CA VAL A 112 -1.01 -20.14 4.17
C VAL A 112 -0.28 -20.72 2.94
N HIS A 113 0.78 -20.05 2.49
CA HIS A 113 1.49 -20.30 1.22
C HIS A 113 0.73 -19.97 -0.08
N GLY A 114 -0.44 -19.32 0.00
CA GLY A 114 -1.23 -18.87 -1.14
C GLY A 114 -0.90 -17.46 -1.64
N SER A 115 0.38 -17.05 -1.66
CA SER A 115 0.78 -15.70 -2.08
C SER A 115 0.37 -15.36 -3.52
N TRP A 116 0.30 -16.37 -4.39
CA TRP A 116 -0.18 -16.23 -5.77
C TRP A 116 -1.64 -15.74 -5.89
N LEU A 117 -2.44 -15.87 -4.84
CA LEU A 117 -3.81 -15.36 -4.78
C LEU A 117 -3.89 -13.89 -4.35
N ASN A 118 -2.76 -13.33 -3.88
CA ASN A 118 -2.71 -11.96 -3.39
C ASN A 118 -2.64 -10.98 -4.57
N GLN A 119 -3.79 -10.53 -5.05
CA GLN A 119 -3.87 -9.53 -6.12
C GLN A 119 -3.09 -8.25 -5.81
N ALA A 120 -2.90 -7.90 -4.54
CA ALA A 120 -2.08 -6.76 -4.16
C ALA A 120 -0.56 -6.98 -4.43
N GLU A 121 -0.05 -8.22 -4.41
CA GLU A 121 1.35 -8.52 -4.74
C GLU A 121 1.64 -8.36 -6.24
N ILE A 122 0.68 -8.75 -7.09
CA ILE A 122 0.75 -8.55 -8.54
C ILE A 122 0.83 -7.05 -8.85
N GLU A 123 0.04 -6.24 -8.14
CA GLU A 123 -0.02 -4.79 -8.30
C GLU A 123 1.19 -4.06 -7.71
N VAL A 124 1.71 -4.49 -6.55
CA VAL A 124 3.00 -3.99 -6.02
C VAL A 124 4.13 -4.23 -7.03
N SER A 125 4.10 -5.36 -7.74
CA SER A 125 5.07 -5.65 -8.80
C SER A 125 4.96 -4.67 -9.98
N LEU A 126 3.76 -4.20 -10.33
CA LEU A 126 3.55 -3.17 -11.35
C LEU A 126 4.03 -1.78 -10.89
N VAL A 127 3.73 -1.38 -9.65
CA VAL A 127 4.18 -0.10 -9.07
C VAL A 127 5.71 -0.05 -8.94
N SER A 128 6.37 -1.18 -8.70
CA SER A 128 7.84 -1.26 -8.62
C SER A 128 8.57 -1.11 -9.97
N ARG A 129 7.84 -1.17 -11.09
CA ARG A 129 8.38 -1.11 -12.46
C ARG A 129 8.20 0.27 -13.13
N GLN A 130 7.63 1.24 -12.43
CA GLN A 130 7.54 2.65 -12.85
C GLN A 130 8.71 3.45 -12.30
#